data_AF-A0A858BY40-F1
#
_entry.id   AF-A0A858BY40-F1
#
_cell.length_a   1.000
_cell.length_b   1.000
_cell.length_c   1.000
_cell.angle_alpha   90.00
_cell.angle_beta   90.00
_cell.angle_gamma   90.00
#
_symmetry.space_group_name_H-M   'P 1'
#
loop_
_entity.id
_entity.type
_entity.pdbx_description
1 polymer ?
#
loop_
_entity_poly.entity_id
_entity_poly.type
_entity_poly.pdbx_seq_one_letter_code
_entity_poly.pdbx_strand_id
1 'polypeptide(L)'
;MNGAFNLYPLLNYIIWGDFGLLTMVPYFLLKILFPIITSFYLLQLFLLESNLLHLAARRLDGLFQKIGLSAGTFLPLLLGFGCVTVALGALQLHPNPRERRIAQILLCLFIPCSAQLVINTVLVFQTSRRYLVAYIILLCVIFLLGGFLLNKWLPGKPAKVRTGKNAKSQRTYRSPTAPRGLSFTVPRLLPLLTKALRSSSGFLLEMAFPFAIGNILVSILSYVGFIDRLCLWTAPVFCQFLKLPADAAAIFVLSIIKKDLGASSLLALFAKGTFTQAQSFICVVMLTLFVPCLASMIVLLKHESKRISLAIWLFSVFLTLALGKLLSILLILP
;
A
#
# COMPACT_ATOMS: atom_id res chain seq x y z
N MET A 1 34.67 -6.33 20.97
CA MET A 1 35.08 -4.93 20.71
C MET A 1 36.52 -4.97 20.21
N ASN A 2 36.84 -4.13 19.22
CA ASN A 2 38.07 -4.03 18.42
C ASN A 2 38.10 -4.89 17.15
N GLY A 3 38.06 -4.20 16.01
CA GLY A 3 38.13 -4.73 14.66
C GLY A 3 37.62 -3.65 13.73
N ALA A 4 38.53 -2.86 13.17
CA ALA A 4 38.27 -1.68 12.37
C ALA A 4 37.06 -1.83 11.44
N PHE A 5 36.17 -0.84 11.42
CA PHE A 5 35.21 -0.65 10.34
C PHE A 5 36.02 -0.44 9.05
N ASN A 6 36.38 -1.53 8.38
CA ASN A 6 37.06 -1.47 7.10
C ASN A 6 36.08 -0.84 6.11
N LEU A 7 36.34 0.41 5.74
CA LEU A 7 35.45 1.21 4.90
C LEU A 7 35.30 0.58 3.50
N TYR A 8 36.35 -0.04 2.98
CA TYR A 8 36.39 -0.65 1.64
C TYR A 8 35.39 -1.81 1.42
N PRO A 9 35.35 -2.88 2.26
CA PRO A 9 34.37 -3.96 2.08
C PRO A 9 32.94 -3.48 2.30
N LEU A 10 32.72 -2.51 3.20
CA LEU A 10 31.41 -1.92 3.43
C LEU A 10 30.95 -1.07 2.22
N LEU A 11 31.85 -0.27 1.64
CA LEU A 11 31.56 0.51 0.43
C LEU A 11 31.27 -0.42 -0.76
N ASN A 12 32.06 -1.50 -0.92
CA ASN A 12 31.86 -2.47 -1.98
C ASN A 12 30.51 -3.20 -1.82
N TYR A 13 30.13 -3.55 -0.59
CA TYR A 13 28.82 -4.15 -0.31
C TYR A 13 27.65 -3.17 -0.53
N ILE A 14 27.81 -1.88 -0.20
CA ILE A 14 26.78 -0.86 -0.49
C ILE A 14 26.61 -0.62 -1.99
N ILE A 15 27.69 -0.68 -2.77
CA ILE A 15 27.65 -0.38 -4.21
C ILE A 15 27.21 -1.61 -5.02
N TRP A 16 27.72 -2.81 -4.67
CA TRP A 16 27.61 -4.04 -5.46
C TRP A 16 26.91 -5.21 -4.76
N GLY A 17 26.55 -5.10 -3.49
CA GLY A 17 25.91 -6.19 -2.73
C GLY A 17 24.47 -6.50 -3.18
N ASP A 18 23.82 -7.43 -2.46
CA ASP A 18 22.46 -7.91 -2.78
C ASP A 18 21.39 -6.79 -2.80
N PHE A 19 21.65 -5.69 -2.08
CA PHE A 19 20.84 -4.46 -2.08
C PHE A 19 21.60 -3.25 -2.66
N GLY A 20 22.55 -3.51 -3.56
CA GLY A 20 23.51 -2.55 -4.09
C GLY A 20 22.87 -1.30 -4.70
N LEU A 21 23.41 -0.13 -4.36
CA LEU A 21 22.91 1.17 -4.81
C LEU A 21 23.02 1.35 -6.33
N LEU A 22 24.12 0.90 -6.94
CA LEU A 22 24.36 1.11 -8.38
C LEU A 22 23.74 0.02 -9.26
N THR A 23 23.53 -1.18 -8.73
CA THR A 23 22.99 -2.31 -9.51
C THR A 23 21.48 -2.44 -9.33
N MET A 24 21.00 -2.52 -8.09
CA MET A 24 19.60 -2.83 -7.80
C MET A 24 18.69 -1.63 -7.96
N VAL A 25 19.12 -0.42 -7.61
CA VAL A 25 18.27 0.78 -7.70
C VAL A 25 17.90 1.13 -9.15
N PRO A 26 18.85 1.30 -10.10
CA PRO A 26 18.47 1.60 -11.48
C PRO A 26 17.76 0.43 -12.16
N TYR A 27 18.16 -0.82 -11.87
CA TYR A 27 17.46 -2.00 -12.39
C TYR A 27 15.99 -2.02 -11.93
N PHE A 28 15.75 -1.83 -10.63
CA PHE A 28 14.39 -1.87 -10.09
C PHE A 28 13.57 -0.66 -10.54
N LEU A 29 14.14 0.55 -10.51
CA LEU A 29 13.44 1.77 -10.92
C LEU A 29 13.08 1.75 -12.41
N LEU A 30 14.03 1.46 -13.29
CA LEU A 30 13.84 1.56 -14.74
C LEU A 30 13.14 0.32 -15.33
N LYS A 31 13.50 -0.87 -14.86
CA LYS A 31 13.03 -2.12 -15.50
C LYS A 31 11.74 -2.65 -14.90
N ILE A 32 11.56 -2.52 -13.58
CA ILE A 32 10.38 -3.07 -12.88
C ILE A 32 9.37 -1.95 -12.62
N LEU A 33 9.79 -0.89 -11.94
CA LEU A 33 8.88 0.11 -11.41
C LEU A 33 8.31 1.01 -12.51
N PHE A 34 9.14 1.51 -13.44
CA PHE A 34 8.71 2.39 -14.52
C PHE A 34 7.58 1.82 -15.40
N PRO A 35 7.64 0.58 -15.92
CA PRO A 35 6.53 0.05 -16.71
C PRO A 35 5.27 -0.15 -15.88
N ILE A 36 5.39 -0.67 -14.65
CA ILE A 36 4.25 -0.91 -13.75
C ILE A 36 3.52 0.40 -13.44
N ILE A 37 4.27 1.44 -13.05
CA ILE A 37 3.73 2.75 -12.73
C ILE A 37 3.10 3.39 -13.95
N THR A 38 3.76 3.32 -15.11
CA THR A 38 3.24 3.90 -16.36
C THR A 38 1.91 3.26 -16.77
N SER A 39 1.83 1.92 -16.74
CA SER A 39 0.57 1.19 -17.01
C SER A 39 -0.53 1.56 -16.02
N PHE A 40 -0.19 1.70 -14.74
CA PHE A 40 -1.16 2.06 -13.72
C PHE A 40 -1.67 3.50 -13.87
N TYR A 41 -0.79 4.48 -14.08
CA TYR A 41 -1.18 5.87 -14.37
C TYR A 41 -2.01 5.98 -15.65
N LEU A 42 -1.68 5.20 -16.67
CA LEU A 42 -2.44 5.16 -17.91
C LEU A 42 -3.87 4.67 -17.66
N LEU A 43 -4.06 3.59 -16.89
CA LEU A 43 -5.37 3.10 -16.50
C LEU A 43 -6.14 4.13 -15.66
N GLN A 44 -5.47 4.78 -14.71
CA GLN A 44 -6.09 5.81 -13.87
C GLN A 44 -6.53 7.03 -14.67
N LEU A 45 -5.66 7.54 -15.56
CA LEU A 45 -5.98 8.67 -16.43
C LEU A 45 -7.11 8.30 -17.40
N PHE A 46 -7.12 7.07 -17.90
CA PHE A 46 -8.22 6.57 -18.72
C PHE A 46 -9.54 6.56 -17.95
N LEU A 47 -9.56 6.03 -16.71
CA LEU A 47 -10.76 6.02 -15.85
C LEU A 47 -11.22 7.43 -15.45
N LEU A 48 -10.28 8.36 -15.33
CA LEU A 48 -10.56 9.75 -14.98
C LEU A 48 -11.12 10.54 -16.16
N GLU A 49 -10.49 10.46 -17.33
CA GLU A 49 -10.91 11.20 -18.54
C GLU A 49 -12.20 10.63 -19.15
N SER A 50 -12.49 9.33 -18.95
CA SER A 50 -13.75 8.71 -19.37
C SER A 50 -14.97 9.02 -18.50
N ASN A 51 -14.80 9.83 -17.44
CA ASN A 51 -15.82 10.14 -16.43
C ASN A 51 -16.37 8.92 -15.65
N LEU A 52 -15.87 7.70 -15.88
CA LEU A 52 -16.27 6.49 -15.17
C LEU A 52 -16.11 6.65 -13.66
N LEU A 53 -15.02 7.30 -13.26
CA LEU A 53 -14.73 7.52 -11.86
C LEU A 53 -15.74 8.43 -11.17
N HIS A 54 -16.18 9.50 -11.86
CA HIS A 54 -17.22 10.39 -11.36
C HIS A 54 -18.58 9.68 -11.26
N LEU A 55 -18.88 8.78 -12.20
CA LEU A 55 -20.11 7.99 -12.19
C LEU A 55 -20.10 6.96 -11.05
N ALA A 56 -18.97 6.26 -10.87
CA ALA A 56 -18.76 5.34 -9.76
C ALA A 56 -18.88 6.06 -8.41
N ALA A 57 -18.26 7.24 -8.26
CA ALA A 57 -18.36 8.04 -7.04
C ALA A 57 -19.80 8.40 -6.69
N ARG A 58 -20.62 8.81 -7.68
CA ARG A 58 -22.04 9.14 -7.45
C ARG A 58 -22.87 7.92 -7.06
N ARG A 59 -22.64 6.76 -7.68
CA ARG A 59 -23.37 5.53 -7.36
C ARG A 59 -22.97 4.95 -6.00
N LEU A 60 -21.69 5.06 -5.65
CA LEU A 60 -21.16 4.55 -4.40
C LEU A 60 -21.33 5.53 -3.23
N ASP A 61 -21.78 6.77 -3.46
CA ASP A 61 -21.92 7.79 -2.41
C ASP A 61 -22.76 7.28 -1.23
N GLY A 62 -23.85 6.56 -1.49
CA GLY A 62 -24.68 5.97 -0.43
C GLY A 62 -23.97 4.89 0.39
N LEU A 63 -23.06 4.11 -0.22
CA LEU A 63 -22.24 3.14 0.51
C LEU A 63 -21.14 3.85 1.31
N PHE A 64 -20.48 4.85 0.74
CA PHE A 64 -19.45 5.62 1.42
C PHE A 64 -20.00 6.41 2.62
N GLN A 65 -21.22 6.93 2.52
CA GLN A 65 -21.89 7.59 3.65
C GLN A 65 -22.12 6.64 4.84
N LYS A 66 -22.39 5.35 4.62
CA LYS A 66 -22.48 4.35 5.71
C LYS A 66 -21.14 4.17 6.44
N ILE A 67 -20.05 4.32 5.70
CA ILE A 67 -18.66 4.26 6.18
C ILE A 67 -18.21 5.63 6.74
N GLY A 68 -19.06 6.66 6.69
CA GLY A 68 -18.76 8.00 7.19
C GLY A 68 -17.84 8.81 6.28
N LEU A 69 -17.77 8.46 5.00
CA LEU A 69 -16.99 9.14 3.97
C LEU A 69 -17.91 9.84 2.96
N SER A 70 -17.41 10.88 2.31
CA SER A 70 -18.09 11.53 1.20
C SER A 70 -17.56 11.01 -0.15
N ALA A 71 -18.35 11.12 -1.22
CA ALA A 71 -17.88 10.83 -2.58
C ALA A 71 -16.59 11.58 -2.98
N GLY A 72 -16.26 12.70 -2.34
CA GLY A 72 -15.00 13.42 -2.56
C GLY A 72 -13.76 12.64 -2.12
N THR A 73 -13.91 11.70 -1.20
CA THR A 73 -12.82 10.86 -0.69
C THR A 73 -12.58 9.59 -1.51
N PHE A 74 -13.54 9.22 -2.37
CA PHE A 74 -13.45 8.03 -3.23
C PHE A 74 -12.25 8.09 -4.18
N LEU A 75 -11.99 9.27 -4.75
CA LEU A 75 -10.88 9.47 -5.68
C LEU A 75 -9.52 9.20 -5.01
N PRO A 76 -9.13 9.88 -3.91
CA PRO A 76 -7.87 9.58 -3.22
C PRO A 76 -7.73 8.10 -2.84
N LEU A 77 -8.82 7.45 -2.42
CA LEU A 77 -8.80 6.02 -2.12
C LEU A 77 -8.46 5.18 -3.36
N LEU A 78 -9.02 5.53 -4.52
CA LEU A 78 -8.65 4.85 -5.77
C LEU A 78 -7.21 5.16 -6.21
N LEU A 79 -6.70 6.37 -5.94
CA LEU A 79 -5.28 6.69 -6.15
C LEU A 79 -4.34 5.82 -5.29
N GLY A 80 -4.80 5.41 -4.12
CA GLY A 80 -4.05 4.58 -3.17
C GLY A 80 -3.60 3.23 -3.72
N PHE A 81 -4.39 2.63 -4.62
CA PHE A 81 -4.03 1.37 -5.29
C PHE A 81 -2.76 1.49 -6.15
N GLY A 82 -2.32 2.72 -6.47
CA GLY A 82 -1.03 2.98 -7.10
C GLY A 82 0.05 3.09 -6.07
N CYS A 83 0.10 4.28 -5.45
CA CYS A 83 1.03 4.58 -4.39
C CYS A 83 0.31 5.26 -3.22
N VAL A 84 0.38 4.62 -2.07
CA VAL A 84 -0.23 5.09 -0.81
C VAL A 84 0.29 6.48 -0.44
N THR A 85 1.58 6.78 -0.67
CA THR A 85 2.18 8.08 -0.32
C THR A 85 1.56 9.25 -1.06
N VAL A 86 1.35 9.11 -2.39
CA VAL A 86 0.72 10.13 -3.23
C VAL A 86 -0.73 10.36 -2.82
N ALA A 87 -1.45 9.27 -2.54
CA ALA A 87 -2.82 9.35 -2.12
C ALA A 87 -2.99 10.02 -0.75
N LEU A 88 -2.08 9.76 0.21
CA LEU A 88 -2.03 10.50 1.48
C LEU A 88 -1.78 12.00 1.27
N GLY A 89 -0.96 12.36 0.28
CA GLY A 89 -0.75 13.75 -0.16
C GLY A 89 -2.04 14.39 -0.68
N ALA A 90 -2.70 13.74 -1.65
CA ALA A 90 -3.93 14.23 -2.25
C ALA A 90 -5.08 14.40 -1.23
N LEU A 91 -5.14 13.50 -0.25
CA LEU A 91 -6.20 13.46 0.76
C LEU A 91 -6.14 14.66 1.73
N GLN A 92 -5.01 15.39 1.81
CA GLN A 92 -4.88 16.58 2.64
C GLN A 92 -5.68 17.77 2.14
N LEU A 93 -5.95 17.82 0.84
CA LEU A 93 -6.79 18.83 0.21
C LEU A 93 -8.26 18.68 0.63
N HIS A 94 -8.62 17.57 1.29
CA HIS A 94 -9.97 17.32 1.75
C HIS A 94 -10.34 18.21 2.96
N PRO A 95 -11.44 18.98 2.91
CA PRO A 95 -11.75 20.01 3.90
C PRO A 95 -12.17 19.44 5.27
N ASN A 96 -12.79 18.25 5.29
CA ASN A 96 -13.24 17.64 6.55
C ASN A 96 -12.11 16.82 7.19
N PRO A 97 -11.60 17.20 8.38
CA PRO A 97 -10.49 16.51 9.03
C PRO A 97 -10.87 15.11 9.54
N ARG A 98 -12.16 14.87 9.84
CA ARG A 98 -12.66 13.55 10.25
C ARG A 98 -12.66 12.58 9.08
N GLU A 99 -13.27 12.96 7.96
CA GLU A 99 -13.32 12.12 6.74
C GLU A 99 -11.90 11.88 6.21
N ARG A 100 -11.05 12.90 6.26
CA ARG A 100 -9.62 12.80 5.94
C ARG A 100 -8.95 11.71 6.77
N ARG A 101 -9.08 11.76 8.10
CA ARG A 101 -8.46 10.77 9.00
C ARG A 101 -8.99 9.35 8.76
N ILE A 102 -10.30 9.19 8.58
CA ILE A 102 -10.89 7.88 8.28
C ILE A 102 -10.27 7.31 7.00
N ALA A 103 -10.22 8.10 5.93
CA ALA A 103 -9.65 7.64 4.67
C ALA A 103 -8.14 7.40 4.73
N GLN A 104 -7.37 8.19 5.49
CA GLN A 104 -5.93 7.94 5.68
C GLN A 104 -5.70 6.58 6.32
N ILE A 105 -6.47 6.25 7.37
CA ILE A 105 -6.36 4.95 8.04
C ILE A 105 -6.77 3.82 7.10
N LEU A 106 -7.90 3.98 6.39
CA LEU A 106 -8.39 2.99 5.43
C LEU A 106 -7.37 2.72 4.33
N LEU A 107 -6.73 3.77 3.83
CA LEU A 107 -5.72 3.73 2.79
C LEU A 107 -4.42 3.06 3.26
N CYS A 108 -3.98 3.33 4.49
CA CYS A 108 -2.78 2.71 5.05
C CYS A 108 -2.97 1.23 5.42
N LEU A 109 -4.16 0.82 5.84
CA LEU A 109 -4.43 -0.54 6.33
C LEU A 109 -4.94 -1.49 5.24
N PHE A 110 -5.87 -1.04 4.38
CA PHE A 110 -6.67 -1.98 3.60
C PHE A 110 -6.38 -1.93 2.09
N ILE A 111 -5.68 -0.89 1.63
CA ILE A 111 -5.42 -0.69 0.21
C ILE A 111 -4.03 -1.22 -0.13
N PRO A 112 -3.92 -2.34 -0.88
CA PRO A 112 -2.63 -2.81 -1.39
C PRO A 112 -2.08 -1.81 -2.41
N CYS A 113 -0.79 -1.54 -2.35
CA CYS A 113 -0.11 -0.76 -3.39
C CYS A 113 0.02 -1.56 -4.69
N SER A 114 0.39 -0.90 -5.79
CA SER A 114 0.47 -1.52 -7.12
C SER A 114 1.38 -2.75 -7.16
N ALA A 115 2.51 -2.73 -6.46
CA ALA A 115 3.41 -3.88 -6.40
C ALA A 115 2.80 -5.08 -5.64
N GLN A 116 2.11 -4.80 -4.52
CA GLN A 116 1.42 -5.85 -3.76
C GLN A 116 0.26 -6.44 -4.54
N LEU A 117 -0.48 -5.62 -5.31
CA LEU A 117 -1.57 -6.12 -6.16
C LEU A 117 -1.06 -7.18 -7.15
N VAL A 118 0.05 -6.93 -7.83
CA VAL A 118 0.63 -7.88 -8.80
C VAL A 118 1.07 -9.17 -8.09
N ILE A 119 1.87 -9.04 -7.03
CA ILE A 119 2.45 -10.21 -6.34
C ILE A 119 1.37 -11.05 -5.66
N ASN A 120 0.41 -10.41 -4.99
CA ASN A 120 -0.70 -11.12 -4.34
C ASN A 120 -1.56 -11.84 -5.37
N THR A 121 -1.81 -11.22 -6.53
CA THR A 121 -2.58 -11.86 -7.60
C THR A 121 -1.86 -13.08 -8.15
N VAL A 122 -0.56 -12.97 -8.44
CA VAL A 122 0.25 -14.10 -8.94
C VAL A 122 0.27 -15.25 -7.94
N LEU A 123 0.56 -14.97 -6.68
CA LEU A 123 0.72 -15.99 -5.66
C LEU A 123 -0.60 -16.72 -5.37
N VAL A 124 -1.69 -15.96 -5.27
CA VAL A 124 -3.01 -16.53 -5.00
C VAL A 124 -3.53 -17.32 -6.21
N PHE A 125 -3.22 -16.89 -7.43
CA PHE A 125 -3.54 -17.64 -8.65
C PHE A 125 -2.79 -18.97 -8.73
N GLN A 126 -1.52 -19.00 -8.32
CA GLN A 126 -0.71 -20.23 -8.27
C GLN A 126 -1.14 -21.20 -7.16
N THR A 127 -1.77 -20.69 -6.10
CA THR A 127 -2.19 -21.51 -4.96
C THR A 127 -3.48 -22.28 -5.27
N SER A 128 -4.61 -21.57 -5.49
CA SER A 128 -5.85 -22.14 -6.03
C SER A 128 -6.90 -21.04 -6.25
N ARG A 129 -7.89 -21.30 -7.14
CA ARG A 129 -9.03 -20.39 -7.36
C ARG A 129 -9.82 -20.10 -6.07
N ARG A 130 -9.89 -21.06 -5.13
CA ARG A 130 -10.62 -20.89 -3.86
C ARG A 130 -9.97 -19.80 -2.99
N TYR A 131 -8.64 -19.78 -2.92
CA TYR A 131 -7.90 -18.75 -2.20
C TYR A 131 -8.05 -17.36 -2.84
N LEU A 132 -8.21 -17.27 -4.16
CA LEU A 132 -8.46 -16.00 -4.85
C LEU A 132 -9.78 -15.38 -4.41
N VAL A 133 -10.85 -16.16 -4.44
CA VAL A 133 -12.17 -15.70 -4.01
C VAL A 133 -12.15 -15.36 -2.52
N ALA A 134 -11.52 -16.19 -1.69
CA ALA A 134 -11.36 -15.93 -0.27
C ALA A 134 -10.59 -14.63 0.01
N TYR A 135 -9.50 -14.36 -0.71
CA TYR A 135 -8.70 -13.15 -0.58
C TYR A 135 -9.54 -11.89 -0.86
N ILE A 136 -10.26 -11.88 -1.99
CA ILE A 136 -11.08 -10.73 -2.40
C ILE A 136 -12.21 -10.50 -1.39
N ILE A 137 -12.93 -11.56 -0.99
CA ILE A 137 -14.01 -11.46 -0.01
C ILE A 137 -13.46 -10.93 1.32
N LEU A 138 -12.35 -11.49 1.80
CA LEU A 138 -11.72 -11.07 3.05
C LEU A 138 -11.34 -9.58 3.00
N LEU A 139 -10.70 -9.13 1.92
CA LEU A 139 -10.29 -7.73 1.77
C LEU A 139 -11.51 -6.80 1.72
N CYS A 140 -12.57 -7.17 0.99
CA CYS A 140 -13.83 -6.43 0.97
C CYS A 140 -14.50 -6.36 2.36
N VAL A 141 -14.57 -7.48 3.07
CA VAL A 141 -15.17 -7.56 4.41
C VAL A 141 -14.39 -6.69 5.38
N ILE A 142 -13.06 -6.82 5.41
CA ILE A 142 -12.21 -6.06 6.30
C ILE A 142 -12.27 -4.55 5.98
N PHE A 143 -12.30 -4.17 4.70
CA PHE A 143 -12.43 -2.77 4.29
C PHE A 143 -13.76 -2.16 4.75
N LEU A 144 -14.88 -2.85 4.51
CA LEU A 144 -16.22 -2.39 4.91
C LEU A 144 -16.37 -2.34 6.43
N LEU A 145 -15.94 -3.39 7.12
CA LEU A 145 -16.06 -3.51 8.57
C LEU A 145 -15.12 -2.54 9.29
N GLY A 146 -13.88 -2.42 8.83
CA GLY A 146 -12.92 -1.44 9.32
C GLY A 146 -13.44 -0.02 9.15
N GLY A 147 -13.95 0.32 7.97
CA GLY A 147 -14.53 1.64 7.75
C GLY A 147 -15.78 1.92 8.58
N PHE A 148 -16.67 0.94 8.76
CA PHE A 148 -17.84 1.07 9.66
C PHE A 148 -17.42 1.26 11.12
N LEU A 149 -16.43 0.48 11.58
CA LEU A 149 -15.89 0.58 12.93
C LEU A 149 -15.25 1.96 13.16
N LEU A 150 -14.46 2.45 12.21
CA LEU A 150 -13.86 3.78 12.26
C LEU A 150 -14.92 4.89 12.30
N ASN A 151 -16.01 4.76 11.54
CA ASN A 151 -17.11 5.72 11.59
C ASN A 151 -17.75 5.78 12.98
N LYS A 152 -17.87 4.65 13.67
CA LYS A 152 -18.41 4.58 15.03
C LYS A 152 -17.42 5.11 16.09
N TRP A 153 -16.12 4.84 15.92
CA TRP A 153 -15.09 5.16 16.91
C TRP A 153 -14.59 6.61 16.83
N LEU A 154 -14.50 7.21 15.64
CA LEU A 154 -14.05 8.59 15.52
C LEU A 154 -15.20 9.57 15.76
N PRO A 155 -15.13 10.45 16.78
CA PRO A 155 -16.18 11.42 17.06
C PRO A 155 -16.30 12.49 15.96
N GLY A 156 -17.55 12.84 15.63
CA GLY A 156 -17.94 13.90 14.70
C GLY A 156 -19.15 13.49 13.86
N LYS A 157 -19.75 14.43 13.12
CA LYS A 157 -20.85 14.13 12.20
C LYS A 157 -20.25 13.87 10.81
N PRO A 158 -20.71 12.86 10.05
CA PRO A 158 -20.37 12.78 8.63
C PRO A 158 -20.82 14.10 7.99
N ALA A 159 -20.07 14.63 7.02
CA ALA A 159 -20.55 15.80 6.31
C ALA A 159 -21.77 15.37 5.51
N LYS A 160 -22.96 15.56 6.08
CA LYS A 160 -24.20 15.53 5.32
C LYS A 160 -23.97 16.47 4.14
N VAL A 161 -24.18 15.95 2.93
CA VAL A 161 -24.27 16.76 1.71
C VAL A 161 -25.25 17.89 2.02
N ARG A 162 -24.74 19.07 2.37
CA ARG A 162 -25.55 20.25 2.65
C ARG A 162 -26.09 20.66 1.28
N THR A 163 -27.29 20.17 0.97
CA THR A 163 -28.20 20.68 -0.05
C THR A 163 -28.62 22.11 0.32
N GLY A 164 -27.67 23.04 0.31
CA GLY A 164 -27.91 24.41 0.71
C GLY A 164 -26.71 25.29 0.42
N LYS A 165 -26.85 26.12 -0.63
CA LYS A 165 -26.15 27.37 -1.04
C LYS A 165 -24.61 27.48 -0.95
N ASN A 166 -23.91 26.62 -0.23
CA ASN A 166 -22.45 26.52 -0.12
C ASN A 166 -21.90 25.27 -0.84
N ALA A 167 -22.50 24.91 -1.97
CA ALA A 167 -21.97 23.93 -2.94
C ALA A 167 -20.74 24.48 -3.72
N LYS A 168 -19.88 25.28 -3.06
CA LYS A 168 -18.62 25.78 -3.62
C LYS A 168 -17.46 24.81 -3.36
N SER A 169 -17.48 24.05 -2.27
CA SER A 169 -16.40 23.11 -1.93
C SER A 169 -16.42 21.81 -2.76
N GLN A 170 -17.58 21.41 -3.30
CA GLN A 170 -17.69 20.27 -4.24
C GLN A 170 -17.52 20.71 -5.71
N ARG A 171 -16.99 21.92 -5.98
CA ARG A 171 -16.61 22.33 -7.34
C ARG A 171 -15.21 21.87 -7.73
N THR A 172 -14.34 21.52 -6.80
CA THR A 172 -12.93 21.25 -7.10
C THR A 172 -12.71 19.94 -7.87
N TYR A 173 -13.70 19.04 -7.89
CA TYR A 173 -13.66 17.81 -8.69
C TYR A 173 -14.74 17.74 -9.77
N ARG A 174 -15.34 18.89 -10.11
CA ARG A 174 -16.09 19.03 -11.34
C ARG A 174 -15.10 19.57 -12.35
N SER A 175 -14.55 18.71 -13.21
CA SER A 175 -13.89 19.23 -14.40
C SER A 175 -14.87 20.21 -15.08
N PRO A 176 -14.41 21.37 -15.56
CA PRO A 176 -15.26 22.32 -16.29
C PRO A 176 -15.98 21.70 -17.49
N THR A 177 -15.54 20.50 -17.89
CA THR A 177 -15.97 19.73 -19.04
C THR A 177 -16.80 18.50 -18.70
N ALA A 178 -17.34 18.33 -17.50
CA ALA A 178 -18.25 17.21 -17.22
C ALA A 178 -19.65 17.50 -17.82
N PRO A 179 -19.99 16.97 -19.02
CA PRO A 179 -21.33 17.14 -19.57
C PRO A 179 -22.35 16.56 -18.58
N ARG A 180 -23.55 17.15 -18.54
CA ARG A 180 -24.67 16.66 -17.73
C ARG A 180 -25.25 15.33 -18.23
N GLY A 181 -24.64 14.69 -19.23
CA GLY A 181 -25.10 13.47 -19.88
C GLY A 181 -24.22 12.25 -19.56
N LEU A 182 -24.82 11.07 -19.74
CA LEU A 182 -24.23 9.74 -19.62
C LEU A 182 -23.29 9.43 -20.82
N SER A 183 -22.47 10.38 -21.24
CA SER A 183 -21.58 10.19 -22.38
C SER A 183 -20.26 9.62 -21.89
N PHE A 184 -20.07 8.32 -22.15
CA PHE A 184 -18.75 7.71 -22.12
C PHE A 184 -17.90 8.40 -23.20
N THR A 185 -17.06 9.35 -22.78
CA THR A 185 -16.09 9.96 -23.69
C THR A 185 -14.94 8.98 -23.81
N VAL A 186 -14.76 8.35 -24.97
CA VAL A 186 -13.57 7.54 -25.23
C VAL A 186 -12.37 8.49 -25.32
N PRO A 187 -11.44 8.47 -24.35
CA PRO A 187 -10.31 9.38 -24.38
C PRO A 187 -9.31 8.94 -25.45
N ARG A 188 -8.63 9.91 -26.08
CA ARG A 188 -7.64 9.63 -27.12
C ARG A 188 -6.40 8.98 -26.49
N LEU A 189 -5.98 7.83 -27.02
CA LEU A 189 -4.90 7.02 -26.44
C LEU A 189 -3.51 7.69 -26.49
N LEU A 190 -3.19 8.43 -27.56
CA LEU A 190 -1.86 9.07 -27.70
C LEU A 190 -1.61 10.18 -26.65
N PRO A 191 -2.51 11.17 -26.47
CA PRO A 191 -2.37 12.18 -25.42
C PRO A 191 -2.36 11.59 -24.01
N LEU A 192 -3.15 10.54 -23.79
CA LEU A 192 -3.17 9.80 -22.51
C LEU A 192 -1.81 9.17 -22.21
N LEU A 193 -1.21 8.48 -23.18
CA LEU A 193 0.06 7.81 -23.01
C LEU A 193 1.20 8.80 -22.73
N THR A 194 1.26 9.91 -23.47
CA THR A 194 2.28 10.94 -23.25
C THR A 194 2.14 11.61 -21.89
N LYS A 195 0.91 11.84 -21.43
CA LYS A 195 0.63 12.37 -20.08
C LYS A 195 0.95 11.36 -18.98
N ALA A 196 0.65 10.08 -19.18
CA ALA A 196 1.01 9.00 -18.28
C ALA A 196 2.53 8.87 -18.15
N LEU A 197 3.25 8.88 -19.28
CA LEU A 197 4.72 8.84 -19.32
C LEU A 197 5.34 10.04 -18.60
N ARG A 198 4.90 11.27 -18.89
CA ARG A 198 5.43 12.47 -18.23
C ARG A 198 5.18 12.45 -16.72
N SER A 199 3.99 12.02 -16.30
CA SER A 199 3.65 11.91 -14.86
C SER A 199 4.46 10.81 -14.18
N SER A 200 4.61 9.64 -14.83
CA SER A 200 5.41 8.51 -14.36
C SER A 200 6.88 8.90 -14.20
N SER A 201 7.48 9.58 -15.18
CA SER A 201 8.87 10.03 -15.10
C SER A 201 9.10 11.05 -13.98
N GLY A 202 8.18 12.01 -13.81
CA GLY A 202 8.26 12.98 -12.70
C GLY A 202 8.20 12.29 -11.34
N PHE A 203 7.28 11.34 -11.20
CA PHE A 203 7.15 10.52 -9.99
C PHE A 203 8.41 9.66 -9.74
N LEU A 204 8.99 9.07 -10.77
CA LEU A 204 10.18 8.24 -10.66
C LEU A 204 11.38 9.04 -10.12
N LEU A 205 11.55 10.28 -10.59
CA LEU A 205 12.61 11.18 -10.13
C LEU A 205 12.42 11.60 -8.68
N GLU A 206 11.18 11.93 -8.29
CA GLU A 206 10.86 12.31 -6.91
C GLU A 206 11.07 11.12 -5.95
N MET A 207 10.76 9.90 -6.38
CA MET A 207 10.93 8.69 -5.58
C MET A 207 12.37 8.15 -5.59
N ALA A 208 13.19 8.46 -6.60
CA ALA A 208 14.55 7.95 -6.72
C ALA A 208 15.40 8.29 -5.49
N PHE A 209 15.28 9.51 -4.96
CA PHE A 209 16.06 9.97 -3.80
C PHE A 209 15.69 9.23 -2.50
N PRO A 210 14.40 9.15 -2.08
CA PRO A 210 13.99 8.29 -0.98
C PRO A 210 14.39 6.83 -1.16
N PHE A 211 14.37 6.32 -2.40
CA PHE A 211 14.75 4.94 -2.70
C PHE A 211 16.24 4.68 -2.50
N ALA A 212 17.09 5.61 -2.93
CA ALA A 212 18.52 5.52 -2.75
C ALA A 212 18.89 5.49 -1.26
N ILE A 213 18.30 6.40 -0.46
CA ILE A 213 18.48 6.42 0.99
C ILE A 213 18.01 5.12 1.63
N GLY A 214 16.83 4.64 1.25
CA GLY A 214 16.28 3.39 1.76
C GLY A 214 17.20 2.19 1.50
N ASN A 215 17.76 2.06 0.29
CA ASN A 215 18.68 0.97 -0.04
C ASN A 215 20.01 1.11 0.69
N ILE A 216 20.58 2.32 0.80
CA ILE A 216 21.80 2.54 1.61
C ILE A 216 21.58 2.09 3.05
N LEU A 217 20.45 2.49 3.65
CA LEU A 217 20.10 2.11 5.01
C LEU A 217 19.97 0.59 5.17
N VAL A 218 19.27 -0.08 4.24
CA VAL A 218 19.13 -1.54 4.23
C VAL A 218 20.49 -2.23 4.08
N SER A 219 21.33 -1.78 3.15
CA SER A 219 22.66 -2.36 2.91
C SER A 219 23.55 -2.24 4.14
N ILE A 220 23.52 -1.11 4.85
CA ILE A 220 24.24 -0.93 6.11
C ILE A 220 23.68 -1.89 7.19
N LEU A 221 22.35 -1.93 7.36
CA LEU A 221 21.71 -2.80 8.35
C LEU A 221 21.97 -4.30 8.08
N SER A 222 22.00 -4.68 6.80
CA SER A 222 22.29 -6.04 6.34
C SER A 222 23.75 -6.39 6.58
N TYR A 223 24.69 -5.48 6.27
CA TYR A 223 26.12 -5.69 6.52
C TYR A 223 26.45 -5.87 8.01
N VAL A 224 25.76 -5.12 8.89
CA VAL A 224 25.90 -5.24 10.35
C VAL A 224 25.28 -6.54 10.88
N GLY A 225 24.51 -7.28 10.08
CA GLY A 225 23.74 -8.45 10.51
C GLY A 225 22.57 -8.09 11.43
N PHE A 226 22.15 -6.82 11.44
CA PHE A 226 21.05 -6.35 12.29
C PHE A 226 19.71 -6.90 11.81
N ILE A 227 19.53 -7.04 10.49
CA ILE A 227 18.33 -7.65 9.89
C ILE A 227 18.22 -9.12 10.33
N ASP A 228 19.29 -9.89 10.23
CA ASP A 228 19.28 -11.31 10.65
C ASP A 228 18.98 -11.46 12.14
N ARG A 229 19.54 -10.55 12.97
CA ARG A 229 19.27 -10.52 14.40
C ARG A 229 17.80 -10.16 14.71
N LEU A 230 17.22 -9.22 13.97
CA LEU A 230 15.79 -8.89 14.05
C LEU A 230 14.92 -10.07 13.61
N CYS A 231 15.31 -10.77 12.54
CA CYS A 231 14.61 -11.96 12.06
C CYS A 231 14.61 -13.05 13.13
N LEU A 232 15.75 -13.31 13.78
CA LEU A 232 15.84 -14.28 14.89
C LEU A 232 14.99 -13.85 16.10
N TRP A 233 14.98 -12.57 16.43
CA TRP A 233 14.19 -12.06 17.55
C TRP A 233 12.69 -12.07 17.29
N THR A 234 12.27 -11.87 16.04
CA THR A 234 10.86 -11.91 15.63
C THR A 234 10.38 -13.31 15.23
N ALA A 235 11.29 -14.23 14.90
CA ALA A 235 11.02 -15.63 14.58
C ALA A 235 10.12 -16.35 15.59
N PRO A 236 10.29 -16.25 16.93
CA PRO A 236 9.39 -16.92 17.88
C PRO A 236 7.95 -16.45 17.73
N VAL A 237 7.71 -15.18 17.39
CA VAL A 237 6.36 -14.69 17.13
C VAL A 237 5.78 -15.35 15.88
N PHE A 238 6.52 -15.45 14.78
CA PHE A 238 6.00 -16.07 13.55
C PHE A 238 5.87 -17.60 13.65
N CYS A 239 6.84 -18.28 14.25
CA CYS A 239 6.85 -19.73 14.40
C CYS A 239 5.87 -20.21 15.48
N GLN A 240 5.92 -19.65 16.69
CA GLN A 240 5.12 -20.15 17.82
C GLN A 240 3.71 -19.58 17.82
N PHE A 241 3.57 -18.27 17.57
CA PHE A 241 2.25 -17.65 17.58
C PHE A 241 1.49 -17.96 16.27
N LEU A 242 2.18 -17.91 15.13
CA LEU A 242 1.56 -17.95 13.81
C LEU A 242 1.71 -19.28 13.06
N LYS A 243 2.54 -20.22 13.54
CA LYS A 243 2.85 -21.51 12.89
C LYS A 243 3.36 -21.37 11.45
N LEU A 244 4.09 -20.30 11.18
CA LEU A 244 4.76 -20.05 9.91
C LEU A 244 6.25 -20.44 9.98
N PRO A 245 6.88 -20.79 8.85
CA PRO A 245 8.32 -21.07 8.81
C PRO A 245 9.13 -19.83 9.22
N ALA A 246 10.34 -20.03 9.75
CA ALA A 246 11.20 -18.96 10.24
C ALA A 246 11.50 -17.89 9.18
N ASP A 247 11.57 -18.29 7.90
CA ASP A 247 11.78 -17.39 6.76
C ASP A 247 10.68 -16.33 6.62
N ALA A 248 9.49 -16.55 7.17
CA ALA A 248 8.41 -15.58 7.14
C ALA A 248 8.77 -14.30 7.92
N ALA A 249 9.60 -14.39 8.97
CA ALA A 249 10.04 -13.23 9.74
C ALA A 249 10.77 -12.21 8.85
N ALA A 250 11.64 -12.69 7.95
CA ALA A 250 12.37 -11.84 7.02
C ALA A 250 11.44 -11.06 6.08
N ILE A 251 10.37 -11.69 5.60
CA ILE A 251 9.36 -11.07 4.73
C ILE A 251 8.73 -9.84 5.40
N PHE A 252 8.37 -9.96 6.68
CA PHE A 252 7.72 -8.87 7.41
C PHE A 252 8.72 -7.80 7.84
N VAL A 253 9.92 -8.17 8.28
CA VAL A 253 10.98 -7.20 8.61
C VAL A 253 11.34 -6.35 7.40
N LEU A 254 11.53 -6.97 6.22
CA LEU A 254 11.77 -6.26 4.96
C LEU A 254 10.59 -5.38 4.55
N SER A 255 9.36 -5.82 4.85
CA SER A 255 8.13 -5.04 4.56
C SER A 255 8.02 -3.74 5.36
N ILE A 256 8.52 -3.70 6.60
CA ILE A 256 8.54 -2.47 7.42
C ILE A 256 9.37 -1.40 6.70
N ILE A 257 10.53 -1.81 6.19
CA ILE A 257 11.44 -0.90 5.49
C ILE A 257 10.81 -0.48 4.17
N LYS A 258 10.39 -1.47 3.38
CA LYS A 258 9.77 -1.24 2.08
C LYS A 258 8.90 -2.44 1.69
N LYS A 259 7.60 -2.18 1.57
CA LYS A 259 6.58 -3.19 1.23
C LYS A 259 6.90 -4.02 -0.02
N ASP A 260 7.51 -3.42 -1.04
CA ASP A 260 7.84 -4.13 -2.27
C ASP A 260 8.93 -5.21 -2.05
N LEU A 261 9.89 -4.97 -1.13
CA LEU A 261 10.97 -5.92 -0.83
C LEU A 261 10.44 -7.17 -0.13
N GLY A 262 9.48 -7.01 0.78
CA GLY A 262 8.84 -8.13 1.44
C GLY A 262 7.95 -8.92 0.48
N ALA A 263 7.20 -8.25 -0.39
CA ALA A 263 6.41 -8.93 -1.41
C ALA A 263 7.31 -9.71 -2.40
N SER A 264 8.44 -9.14 -2.83
CA SER A 264 9.39 -9.87 -3.69
C SER A 264 10.04 -11.05 -2.97
N SER A 265 10.38 -10.89 -1.68
CA SER A 265 10.92 -11.97 -0.85
C SER A 265 9.92 -13.11 -0.69
N LEU A 266 8.64 -12.81 -0.47
CA LEU A 266 7.58 -13.81 -0.40
C LEU A 266 7.46 -14.59 -1.71
N LEU A 267 7.48 -13.91 -2.87
CA LEU A 267 7.41 -14.58 -4.16
C LEU A 267 8.62 -15.50 -4.40
N ALA A 268 9.82 -15.05 -4.02
CA ALA A 268 11.03 -15.85 -4.14
C ALA A 268 11.01 -17.10 -3.24
N LEU A 269 10.49 -16.98 -2.02
CA LEU A 269 10.34 -18.10 -1.09
C LEU A 269 9.22 -19.06 -1.52
N PHE A 270 8.13 -18.53 -2.07
CA PHE A 270 7.08 -19.36 -2.68
C PHE A 270 7.62 -20.19 -3.85
N ALA A 271 8.42 -19.57 -4.73
CA ALA A 271 9.05 -20.26 -5.85
C ALA A 271 10.04 -21.36 -5.42
N LYS A 272 10.64 -21.24 -4.23
CA LYS A 272 11.50 -22.29 -3.62
C LYS A 272 10.71 -23.44 -3.00
N GLY A 273 9.38 -23.35 -2.90
CA GLY A 273 8.52 -24.41 -2.35
C GLY A 273 8.60 -24.57 -0.83
N THR A 274 9.16 -23.60 -0.10
CA THR A 274 9.29 -23.68 1.37
C THR A 274 7.99 -23.40 2.13
N PHE A 275 6.97 -22.87 1.45
CA PHE A 275 5.68 -22.52 2.03
C PHE A 275 4.56 -23.45 1.53
N THR A 276 3.72 -23.91 2.45
CA THR A 276 2.44 -24.53 2.09
C THR A 276 1.47 -23.49 1.53
N GLN A 277 0.53 -23.95 0.70
CA GLN A 277 -0.52 -23.11 0.10
C GLN A 277 -1.26 -22.22 1.13
N ALA A 278 -1.60 -22.79 2.28
CA ALA A 278 -2.27 -22.07 3.36
C ALA A 278 -1.36 -21.00 3.99
N GLN A 279 -0.09 -21.31 4.24
CA GLN A 279 0.87 -20.37 4.83
C GLN A 279 1.14 -19.19 3.88
N SER A 280 1.27 -19.44 2.58
CA SER A 280 1.45 -18.36 1.60
C SER A 280 0.25 -17.43 1.53
N PHE A 281 -0.98 -17.97 1.62
CA PHE A 281 -2.19 -17.18 1.69
C PHE A 281 -2.22 -16.29 2.94
N ILE A 282 -1.85 -16.83 4.11
CA ILE A 282 -1.75 -16.05 5.35
C ILE A 282 -0.72 -14.92 5.21
N CYS A 283 0.46 -15.22 4.65
CA CYS A 283 1.48 -14.20 4.37
C CYS A 283 0.96 -13.09 3.46
N VAL A 284 0.26 -13.43 2.38
CA VAL A 284 -0.31 -12.45 1.44
C VAL A 284 -1.31 -11.52 2.14
N VAL A 285 -2.26 -12.10 2.89
CA VAL A 285 -3.26 -11.31 3.63
C VAL A 285 -2.56 -10.40 4.65
N MET A 286 -1.62 -10.95 5.40
CA MET A 286 -0.88 -10.18 6.38
C MET A 286 -0.09 -9.06 5.71
N LEU A 287 0.67 -9.33 4.64
CA LEU A 287 1.44 -8.31 3.92
C LEU A 287 0.60 -7.14 3.41
N THR A 288 -0.64 -7.40 2.99
CA THR A 288 -1.57 -6.35 2.58
C THR A 288 -1.95 -5.45 3.75
N LEU A 289 -2.27 -6.05 4.90
CA LEU A 289 -2.71 -5.36 6.11
C LEU A 289 -1.57 -4.74 6.92
N PHE A 290 -0.37 -5.28 6.75
CA PHE A 290 0.78 -4.94 7.55
C PHE A 290 1.27 -3.54 7.22
N VAL A 291 1.48 -2.75 8.27
CA VAL A 291 2.26 -1.51 8.42
C VAL A 291 2.36 -0.54 7.21
N PRO A 292 2.02 0.75 7.37
CA PRO A 292 2.42 1.78 6.40
C PRO A 292 3.95 1.79 6.25
N CYS A 293 4.46 1.65 5.02
CA CYS A 293 5.90 1.71 4.75
C CYS A 293 6.53 3.01 5.29
N LEU A 294 7.84 3.01 5.55
CA LEU A 294 8.57 4.18 6.07
C LEU A 294 8.21 5.48 5.33
N ALA A 295 8.10 5.44 4.01
CA ALA A 295 7.70 6.60 3.20
C ALA A 295 6.29 7.11 3.53
N SER A 296 5.30 6.22 3.64
CA SER A 296 3.94 6.61 4.02
C SER A 296 3.86 7.09 5.46
N MET A 297 4.71 6.56 6.35
CA MET A 297 4.80 7.04 7.72
C MET A 297 5.41 8.44 7.81
N ILE A 298 6.44 8.76 7.02
CA ILE A 298 7.01 10.12 6.95
C ILE A 298 5.94 11.12 6.50
N VAL A 299 5.16 10.79 5.46
CA VAL A 299 4.05 11.65 5.02
C VAL A 299 3.00 11.78 6.12
N LEU A 300 2.60 10.67 6.76
CA LEU A 300 1.60 10.71 7.83
C LEU A 300 2.05 11.56 9.02
N LEU A 301 3.32 11.47 9.42
CA LEU A 301 3.93 12.30 10.48
C LEU A 301 4.02 13.79 10.12
N LYS A 302 4.12 14.12 8.83
CA LYS A 302 4.14 15.51 8.37
C LYS A 302 2.77 16.18 8.46
N HIS A 303 1.69 15.41 8.38
CA HIS A 303 0.33 15.95 8.19
C HIS A 303 -0.64 15.68 9.34
N GLU A 304 -0.40 14.65 10.14
CA GLU A 304 -1.16 14.35 11.34
C GLU A 304 -0.24 14.41 12.57
N SER A 305 -0.83 14.50 13.76
CA SER A 305 -0.04 14.53 14.99
C SER A 305 0.75 13.22 15.19
N LYS A 306 1.95 13.30 15.77
CA LYS A 306 2.82 12.13 16.05
C LYS A 306 2.08 11.00 16.77
N ARG A 307 1.17 11.35 17.69
CA ARG A 307 0.35 10.40 18.45
C ARG A 307 -0.60 9.60 17.56
N ILE A 308 -1.26 10.27 16.61
CA ILE A 308 -2.18 9.62 15.68
C ILE A 308 -1.41 8.69 14.74
N SER A 309 -0.31 9.17 14.15
CA SER A 309 0.48 8.36 13.22
C SER A 309 1.04 7.11 13.91
N LEU A 310 1.53 7.24 15.15
CA LEU A 310 2.03 6.11 15.93
C LEU A 310 0.90 5.16 16.37
N ALA A 311 -0.28 5.68 16.70
CA ALA A 311 -1.45 4.86 17.00
C ALA A 311 -1.91 4.04 15.78
N ILE A 312 -1.91 4.63 14.58
CA ILE A 312 -2.23 3.94 13.32
C ILE A 312 -1.22 2.82 13.07
N TRP A 313 0.06 3.10 13.27
CA TRP A 313 1.13 2.13 13.10
C TRP A 313 0.96 0.94 14.06
N LEU A 314 0.83 1.19 15.37
CA LEU A 314 0.64 0.14 16.37
C LEU A 314 -0.65 -0.66 16.12
N PHE A 315 -1.75 0.02 15.79
CA PHE A 315 -3.02 -0.63 15.48
C PHE A 315 -2.90 -1.54 14.25
N SER A 316 -2.17 -1.12 13.21
CA SER A 316 -1.95 -1.96 12.02
C SER A 316 -1.15 -3.24 12.34
N VAL A 317 -0.11 -3.14 13.16
CA VAL A 317 0.69 -4.30 13.60
C VAL A 317 -0.19 -5.26 14.39
N PHE A 318 -0.92 -4.74 15.38
CA PHE A 318 -1.82 -5.53 16.22
C PHE A 318 -2.90 -6.23 15.39
N LEU A 319 -3.58 -5.50 14.50
CA LEU A 319 -4.62 -6.04 13.63
C LEU A 319 -4.07 -7.15 12.73
N THR A 320 -2.87 -6.96 12.17
CA THR A 320 -2.25 -7.95 11.28
C THR A 320 -1.90 -9.23 12.03
N LEU A 321 -1.33 -9.13 13.24
CA LEU A 321 -1.00 -10.30 14.07
C LEU A 321 -2.26 -11.03 14.53
N ALA A 322 -3.31 -10.30 14.92
CA ALA A 322 -4.58 -10.88 15.33
C ALA A 322 -5.27 -11.64 14.18
N LEU A 323 -5.35 -11.02 12.99
CA LEU A 323 -5.91 -11.66 11.80
C LEU A 323 -5.05 -12.83 11.31
N GLY A 324 -3.72 -12.69 11.32
CA GLY A 324 -2.79 -13.78 10.98
C GLY A 324 -2.97 -14.98 11.89
N LYS A 325 -3.15 -14.76 13.20
CA LYS A 325 -3.44 -15.85 14.16
C LYS A 325 -4.79 -16.50 13.87
N LEU A 326 -5.83 -15.71 13.64
CA LEU A 326 -7.17 -16.22 13.35
C LEU A 326 -7.18 -17.10 12.09
N LEU A 327 -6.49 -16.66 11.03
CA LEU A 327 -6.35 -17.44 9.80
C LEU A 327 -5.47 -18.68 9.99
N SER A 328 -4.40 -18.59 10.79
CA SER A 328 -3.56 -19.74 11.13
C SER A 328 -4.37 -20.83 11.82
N ILE A 329 -5.25 -20.47 12.77
CA ILE A 329 -6.16 -21.41 13.44
C ILE A 329 -7.14 -22.02 12.43
N LEU A 330 -7.68 -21.22 11.50
CA LEU A 330 -8.72 -21.68 10.58
C LEU A 330 -8.18 -22.56 9.44
N LEU A 331 -6.96 -22.30 8.96
CA LEU A 331 -6.39 -22.97 7.78
C LEU A 331 -5.28 -23.99 8.06
N ILE A 332 -4.48 -23.81 9.12
CA ILE A 332 -3.35 -24.71 9.45
C ILE A 332 -3.76 -25.75 10.49
N LEU A 333 -4.84 -25.50 11.22
CA LEU A 333 -5.37 -26.35 12.28
C LEU A 333 -6.61 -27.21 11.90
N PRO A 334 -6.89 -27.58 10.63
CA PRO A 334 -7.87 -28.63 10.34
C PRO A 334 -7.33 -30.03 10.61
#